data_AF-A0A954WJR5-F1
#
_entry.id   AF-A0A954WJR5-F1
#
_cell.length_a   1.000
_cell.length_b   1.000
_cell.length_c   1.000
_cell.angle_alpha   90.00
_cell.angle_beta   90.00
_cell.angle_gamma   90.00
#
_symmetry.space_group_name_H-M   'P 1'
#
loop_
_entity.id
_entity.type
_entity.pdbx_description
1 polymer ?
#
loop_
_entity_poly.entity_id
_entity_poly.type
_entity_poly.pdbx_seq_one_letter_code
_entity_poly.pdbx_strand_id
1 'polypeptide(L)'
;MPDLMQSFSWQTAQEIAADLVTDHWLKILCGVLLAVGGAVLAKWKQRRNYHRRQFLERTNLSLNFIEDNTLRIRTLFEVNLPEIIFNDTAREMVLQAARRTTIADPFLRFATHHDAWFVNNSVLNEISERFLDGFVAHDAGLPTELLTYVLGVTCERDGDVRVQKLRVMLVRESMLLAIASGAIQEPEYERPYHHVRWKTLKTMASIYKQQRESSQPDEGRLMRAEIRLRLSRNKDTDCTPMAEPQLNAAVDELKPAPLASET
;
A
#
# COMPACT_ATOMS: atom_id res chain seq x y z
N MET A 1 37.26 0.30 52.47
CA MET A 1 36.98 -0.94 51.73
C MET A 1 37.12 -0.72 50.21
N PRO A 2 38.34 -0.79 49.64
CA PRO A 2 38.53 -0.89 48.18
C PRO A 2 39.40 -2.08 47.70
N ASP A 3 39.88 -2.97 48.58
CA ASP A 3 40.94 -3.95 48.24
C ASP A 3 40.50 -5.38 47.88
N LEU A 4 39.20 -5.66 47.70
CA LEU A 4 38.72 -7.00 47.33
C LEU A 4 38.56 -7.23 45.81
N MET A 5 39.11 -6.34 44.97
CA MET A 5 39.04 -6.42 43.51
C MET A 5 40.42 -6.48 42.80
N GLN A 6 41.45 -6.98 43.48
CA GLN A 6 42.75 -7.32 42.87
C GLN A 6 43.05 -8.78 43.25
N SER A 7 43.22 -9.77 42.38
CA SER A 7 43.63 -9.79 40.98
C SER A 7 43.01 -11.04 40.33
N PHE A 8 42.06 -10.84 39.41
CA PHE A 8 41.71 -11.92 38.50
C PHE A 8 42.88 -12.07 37.54
N SER A 9 43.75 -13.06 37.81
CA SER A 9 44.97 -13.23 37.03
C SER A 9 44.63 -13.71 35.62
N TRP A 10 45.32 -13.17 34.62
CA TRP A 10 45.15 -13.61 33.22
C TRP A 10 45.40 -15.12 33.04
N GLN A 11 46.18 -15.74 33.93
CA GLN A 11 46.44 -17.18 33.94
C GLN A 11 45.18 -17.98 34.30
N THR A 12 44.46 -17.57 35.35
CA THR A 12 43.19 -18.20 35.76
C THR A 12 42.14 -18.08 34.66
N ALA A 13 42.10 -16.96 33.93
CA ALA A 13 41.22 -16.78 32.79
C ALA A 13 41.54 -17.74 31.63
N GLN A 14 42.83 -18.01 31.37
CA GLN A 14 43.29 -18.92 30.33
C GLN A 14 42.97 -20.37 30.66
N GLU A 15 43.16 -20.79 31.91
CA GLU A 15 42.83 -22.14 32.38
C GLU A 15 41.33 -22.41 32.28
N ILE A 16 40.49 -21.50 32.78
CA ILE A 16 39.03 -21.61 32.69
C ILE A 16 38.57 -21.67 31.22
N ALA A 17 39.18 -20.88 30.34
CA ALA A 17 38.84 -20.91 28.92
C ALA A 17 39.26 -22.22 28.24
N ALA A 18 40.44 -22.76 28.59
CA ALA A 18 40.92 -24.03 28.06
C ALA A 18 40.00 -25.18 28.47
N ASP A 19 39.64 -25.25 29.76
CA ASP A 19 38.75 -26.28 30.29
C ASP A 19 37.35 -26.20 29.67
N LEU A 20 36.81 -24.99 29.52
CA LEU A 20 35.52 -24.77 28.86
C LEU A 20 35.54 -25.24 27.40
N VAL A 21 36.65 -25.00 26.69
CA VAL A 21 36.80 -25.47 25.31
C VAL A 21 36.93 -26.99 25.28
N THR A 22 37.76 -27.61 26.11
CA THR A 22 37.93 -29.07 26.09
C THR A 22 36.66 -29.82 26.46
N ASP A 23 35.88 -29.31 27.42
CA ASP A 23 34.67 -29.99 27.89
C ASP A 23 33.45 -29.74 26.99
N HIS A 24 33.45 -28.65 26.23
CA HIS A 24 32.29 -28.23 25.43
C HIS A 24 32.59 -27.93 23.96
N TRP A 25 33.76 -28.29 23.41
CA TRP A 25 34.11 -27.99 22.02
C TRP A 25 33.07 -28.49 21.01
N LEU A 26 32.46 -29.66 21.27
CA LEU A 26 31.41 -30.19 20.39
C LEU A 26 30.15 -29.31 20.42
N LYS A 27 29.76 -28.80 21.60
CA LYS A 27 28.62 -27.87 21.73
C LYS A 27 28.93 -26.54 21.05
N ILE A 28 30.16 -26.03 21.21
CA ILE A 28 30.63 -24.80 20.57
C ILE A 28 30.61 -24.97 19.04
N LEU A 29 31.16 -26.06 18.53
CA LEU A 29 31.18 -26.39 17.10
C LEU A 29 29.76 -26.48 16.53
N CYS A 30 28.85 -27.19 17.21
CA CYS A 30 27.45 -27.26 16.81
C CYS A 30 26.80 -25.87 16.78
N GLY A 31 27.05 -25.04 17.80
CA GLY A 31 26.55 -23.66 17.86
C GLY A 31 27.05 -22.80 16.69
N VAL A 32 28.35 -22.89 16.38
CA VAL A 32 28.96 -22.17 15.24
C VAL A 32 28.39 -22.66 13.92
N LEU A 33 28.25 -23.97 13.72
CA LEU A 33 27.69 -24.55 12.49
C LEU A 33 26.24 -24.13 12.29
N LEU A 34 25.42 -24.12 13.35
CA LEU A 34 24.04 -23.64 13.30
C LEU A 34 23.97 -22.15 12.96
N ALA A 35 24.82 -21.32 13.59
CA ALA A 35 24.86 -19.89 13.33
C ALA A 35 25.28 -19.58 11.88
N VAL A 36 26.35 -20.21 11.40
CA VAL A 36 26.84 -20.05 10.02
C VAL A 36 25.81 -20.58 9.02
N GLY A 37 25.24 -21.76 9.26
CA GLY A 37 24.19 -22.34 8.43
C GLY A 37 22.97 -21.42 8.33
N GLY A 38 22.50 -20.88 9.45
CA GLY A 38 21.42 -19.90 9.50
C GLY A 38 21.73 -18.63 8.70
N ALA A 39 22.94 -18.08 8.86
CA ALA A 39 23.37 -16.89 8.12
C ALA A 39 23.47 -17.13 6.60
N VAL A 40 23.97 -18.30 6.18
CA VAL A 40 24.04 -18.68 4.75
C VAL A 40 22.65 -18.82 4.16
N LEU A 41 21.72 -19.49 4.85
CA LEU A 41 20.34 -19.64 4.40
C LEU A 41 19.62 -18.30 4.29
N ALA A 42 19.78 -17.42 5.28
CA ALA A 42 19.22 -16.08 5.27
C ALA A 42 19.75 -15.24 4.08
N LYS A 43 21.07 -15.25 3.86
CA LYS A 43 21.71 -14.53 2.75
C LYS A 43 21.31 -15.09 1.39
N TRP A 44 21.18 -16.41 1.26
CA TRP A 44 20.70 -17.07 0.04
C TRP A 44 19.25 -16.69 -0.27
N LYS A 45 18.36 -16.70 0.73
CA LYS A 45 16.97 -16.24 0.59
C LYS A 45 16.90 -14.77 0.15
N GLN A 46 17.68 -13.89 0.77
CA GLN A 46 17.75 -12.47 0.40
C GLN A 46 18.23 -12.28 -1.05
N ARG A 47 19.30 -12.99 -1.46
CA ARG A 47 19.79 -12.96 -2.85
C ARG A 47 18.72 -13.44 -3.83
N ARG A 48 18.02 -14.53 -3.51
CA ARG A 48 16.95 -15.07 -4.36
C ARG A 48 15.79 -14.07 -4.52
N ASN A 49 15.39 -13.41 -3.43
CA ASN A 49 14.36 -12.36 -3.48
C ASN A 49 14.81 -11.16 -4.32
N TYR A 50 16.07 -10.73 -4.17
CA TYR A 50 16.66 -9.67 -4.97
C TYR A 50 16.69 -10.01 -6.46
N HIS A 51 17.14 -11.22 -6.83
CA HIS A 51 17.14 -11.67 -8.23
C HIS A 51 15.74 -11.80 -8.82
N ARG A 52 14.75 -12.19 -8.00
CA ARG A 52 13.34 -12.23 -8.40
C ARG A 52 12.68 -10.86 -8.52
N ARG A 53 13.33 -9.78 -8.05
CA ARG A 53 12.80 -8.40 -8.03
C ARG A 53 11.40 -8.30 -7.41
N GLN A 54 11.15 -9.13 -6.40
CA GLN A 54 9.90 -9.18 -5.65
C GLN A 54 10.10 -8.44 -4.33
N PHE A 55 9.55 -7.24 -4.23
CA PHE A 55 9.55 -6.44 -3.00
C PHE A 55 8.13 -6.36 -2.45
N LEU A 56 7.54 -7.53 -2.18
CA LEU A 56 6.17 -7.63 -1.67
C LEU A 56 6.04 -7.19 -0.21
N GLU A 57 7.15 -7.08 0.51
CA GLU A 57 7.16 -6.54 1.88
C GLU A 57 7.10 -5.02 1.94
N ARG A 58 7.17 -4.33 0.78
CA ARG A 58 6.99 -2.88 0.67
C ARG A 58 5.70 -2.57 -0.07
N THR A 59 4.91 -1.69 0.52
CA THR A 59 3.66 -1.20 -0.04
C THR A 59 3.89 0.21 -0.56
N ASN A 60 3.71 0.41 -1.86
CA ASN A 60 3.76 1.72 -2.49
C ASN A 60 2.36 2.30 -2.57
N LEU A 61 2.13 3.46 -1.97
CA LEU A 61 0.87 4.17 -2.10
C LEU A 61 0.99 5.23 -3.20
N SER A 62 0.12 5.13 -4.20
CA SER A 62 0.17 5.98 -5.38
C SER A 62 -1.17 6.67 -5.64
N LEU A 63 -1.10 7.98 -5.87
CA LEU A 63 -2.18 8.78 -6.43
C LEU A 63 -2.13 8.66 -7.96
N ASN A 64 -3.27 8.32 -8.56
CA ASN A 64 -3.41 8.18 -10.01
C ASN A 64 -4.46 9.17 -10.49
N PHE A 65 -4.10 9.99 -11.47
CA PHE A 65 -4.98 11.02 -12.03
C PHE A 65 -4.63 11.28 -13.49
N ILE A 66 -5.56 11.90 -14.23
CA ILE A 66 -5.34 12.38 -15.58
C ILE A 66 -5.24 13.90 -15.53
N GLU A 67 -4.20 14.44 -16.16
CA GLU A 67 -3.96 15.87 -16.30
C GLU A 67 -3.47 16.09 -17.73
N ASP A 68 -4.07 17.04 -18.46
CA ASP A 68 -3.75 17.31 -19.87
C ASP A 68 -3.77 16.06 -20.76
N ASN A 69 -4.84 15.25 -20.64
CA ASN A 69 -4.99 13.97 -21.33
C ASN A 69 -3.83 12.97 -21.08
N THR A 70 -3.04 13.15 -20.03
CA THR A 70 -1.91 12.27 -19.68
C THR A 70 -2.16 11.57 -18.35
N LEU A 71 -2.01 10.24 -18.32
CA LEU A 71 -2.05 9.47 -17.07
C LEU A 71 -0.78 9.73 -16.25
N ARG A 72 -0.96 10.41 -15.12
CA ARG A 72 0.08 10.71 -14.15
C ARG A 72 -0.06 9.82 -12.93
N ILE A 73 1.09 9.32 -12.48
CA ILE A 73 1.21 8.46 -11.31
C ILE A 73 2.18 9.13 -10.35
N ARG A 74 1.73 9.44 -9.14
CA ARG A 74 2.57 10.06 -8.10
C ARG A 74 2.56 9.17 -6.87
N THR A 75 3.74 8.71 -6.46
CA THR A 75 3.88 8.00 -5.18
C THR A 75 3.72 9.02 -4.06
N LEU A 76 2.72 8.81 -3.21
CA LEU A 76 2.51 9.62 -2.01
C LEU A 76 3.53 9.22 -0.93
N PHE A 77 3.70 7.92 -0.71
CA PHE A 77 4.72 7.36 0.17
C PHE A 77 4.93 5.85 -0.08
N GLU A 78 6.07 5.33 0.39
CA GLU A 78 6.35 3.90 0.49
C GLU A 78 6.51 3.53 1.97
N VAL A 79 5.83 2.48 2.41
CA VAL A 79 5.87 1.98 3.79
C VAL A 79 6.08 0.46 3.79
N ASN A 80 6.65 -0.08 4.85
CA ASN A 80 6.81 -1.53 4.95
C ASN A 80 5.47 -2.17 5.33
N LEU A 81 5.18 -3.36 4.81
CA LEU A 81 3.95 -4.08 5.13
C LEU A 81 3.72 -4.31 6.64
N PRO A 82 4.76 -4.55 7.48
CA PRO A 82 4.61 -4.60 8.94
C PRO A 82 4.20 -3.30 9.63
N GLU A 83 4.39 -2.15 8.99
CA GLU A 83 3.92 -0.86 9.52
C GLU A 83 2.41 -0.71 9.30
N ILE A 84 1.89 -1.17 8.16
CA ILE A 84 0.44 -1.16 7.87
C ILE A 84 -0.29 -2.30 8.60
N ILE A 85 0.27 -3.51 8.56
CA ILE A 85 -0.36 -4.75 9.01
C ILE A 85 0.49 -5.35 10.14
N PHE A 86 0.12 -5.02 11.37
CA PHE A 86 0.86 -5.46 12.57
C PHE A 86 0.79 -6.97 12.83
N ASN A 87 -0.27 -7.64 12.36
CA ASN A 87 -0.46 -9.08 12.57
C ASN A 87 0.28 -9.94 11.52
N ASP A 88 1.21 -10.79 11.96
CA ASP A 88 2.03 -11.65 11.10
C ASP A 88 1.21 -12.60 10.20
N THR A 89 0.13 -13.17 10.72
CA THR A 89 -0.78 -14.05 9.97
C THR A 89 -1.47 -13.27 8.85
N ALA A 90 -1.98 -12.07 9.15
CA ALA A 90 -2.59 -11.20 8.16
C ALA A 90 -1.56 -10.75 7.10
N ARG A 91 -0.30 -10.51 7.48
CA ARG A 91 0.77 -10.23 6.50
C ARG A 91 0.99 -11.38 5.55
N GLU A 92 1.16 -12.60 6.05
CA GLU A 92 1.36 -13.76 5.17
C GLU A 92 0.14 -13.97 4.26
N MET A 93 -1.08 -13.74 4.76
CA MET A 93 -2.29 -13.75 3.94
C MET A 93 -2.23 -12.71 2.81
N VAL A 94 -1.84 -11.46 3.08
CA VAL A 94 -1.65 -10.41 2.05
C VAL A 94 -0.59 -10.83 1.04
N LEU A 95 0.54 -11.38 1.50
CA LEU A 95 1.60 -11.88 0.61
C LEU A 95 1.12 -13.05 -0.26
N GLN A 96 0.30 -13.96 0.29
CA GLN A 96 -0.31 -15.05 -0.47
C GLN A 96 -1.35 -14.55 -1.48
N ALA A 97 -2.17 -13.56 -1.12
CA ALA A 97 -3.09 -12.91 -2.05
C ALA A 97 -2.33 -12.23 -3.20
N ALA A 98 -1.25 -11.51 -2.91
CA ALA A 98 -0.37 -10.91 -3.91
C ALA A 98 0.31 -11.97 -4.79
N ARG A 99 0.65 -13.13 -4.22
CA ARG A 99 1.19 -14.27 -4.95
C ARG A 99 0.17 -14.94 -5.89
N ARG A 100 -1.14 -14.69 -5.71
CA ARG A 100 -2.22 -15.23 -6.54
C ARG A 100 -2.75 -14.25 -7.61
N THR A 101 -2.30 -13.00 -7.62
CA THR A 101 -2.69 -12.05 -8.67
C THR A 101 -2.25 -12.52 -10.04
N THR A 102 -2.93 -12.03 -11.08
CA THR A 102 -2.63 -12.34 -12.48
C THR A 102 -2.56 -11.06 -13.30
N ILE A 103 -2.22 -11.16 -14.59
CA ILE A 103 -2.26 -10.00 -15.49
C ILE A 103 -3.71 -9.53 -15.71
N ALA A 104 -4.66 -10.47 -15.78
CA ALA A 104 -6.08 -10.17 -15.98
C ALA A 104 -6.76 -9.66 -14.69
N ASP A 105 -6.28 -10.08 -13.52
CA ASP A 105 -6.78 -9.62 -12.24
C ASP A 105 -5.62 -9.22 -11.32
N PRO A 106 -5.24 -7.92 -11.32
CA PRO A 106 -4.13 -7.42 -10.53
C PRO A 106 -4.50 -7.14 -9.07
N PHE A 107 -5.78 -7.23 -8.69
CA PHE A 107 -6.26 -6.92 -7.34
C PHE A 107 -6.09 -8.12 -6.41
N LEU A 108 -5.78 -7.86 -5.14
CA LEU A 108 -5.70 -8.90 -4.14
C LEU A 108 -7.09 -9.50 -3.89
N ARG A 109 -7.14 -10.83 -3.82
CA ARG A 109 -8.34 -11.59 -3.42
C ARG A 109 -8.08 -12.30 -2.11
N PHE A 110 -9.00 -12.13 -1.18
CA PHE A 110 -8.96 -12.76 0.14
C PHE A 110 -9.97 -13.91 0.21
N ALA A 111 -9.79 -14.81 1.18
CA ALA A 111 -10.67 -15.97 1.33
C ALA A 111 -12.03 -15.56 1.90
N THR A 112 -12.05 -14.57 2.79
CA THR A 112 -13.26 -14.07 3.43
C THR A 112 -13.41 -12.57 3.23
N HIS A 113 -14.65 -12.08 3.29
CA HIS A 113 -14.95 -10.65 3.28
C HIS A 113 -14.31 -9.93 4.48
N HIS A 114 -14.30 -10.57 5.66
CA HIS A 114 -13.70 -10.00 6.87
C HIS A 114 -12.20 -9.74 6.71
N ASP A 115 -11.47 -10.67 6.08
CA ASP A 115 -10.05 -10.49 5.79
C ASP A 115 -9.79 -9.32 4.85
N ALA A 116 -10.61 -9.18 3.82
CA ALA A 116 -10.52 -8.08 2.86
C ALA A 116 -10.79 -6.74 3.55
N TRP A 117 -11.87 -6.67 4.36
CA TRP A 117 -12.21 -5.50 5.16
C TRP A 117 -11.07 -5.12 6.12
N PHE A 118 -10.50 -6.09 6.84
CA PHE A 118 -9.40 -5.86 7.78
C PHE A 118 -8.20 -5.22 7.08
N VAL A 119 -7.75 -5.79 5.96
CA VAL A 119 -6.60 -5.27 5.20
C VAL A 119 -6.87 -3.87 4.66
N ASN A 120 -8.04 -3.64 4.06
CA ASN A 120 -8.39 -2.33 3.51
C ASN A 120 -8.51 -1.28 4.62
N ASN A 121 -9.09 -1.63 5.76
CA ASN A 121 -9.22 -0.72 6.89
C ASN A 121 -7.85 -0.36 7.48
N SER A 122 -6.92 -1.30 7.59
CA SER A 122 -5.53 -1.01 7.98
C SER A 122 -4.86 -0.04 7.01
N VAL A 123 -5.03 -0.24 5.69
CA VAL A 123 -4.52 0.69 4.68
C VAL A 123 -5.19 2.06 4.78
N LEU A 124 -6.50 2.11 5.03
CA LEU A 124 -7.24 3.37 5.18
C LEU A 124 -6.79 4.16 6.42
N ASN A 125 -6.49 3.48 7.52
CA ASN A 125 -5.98 4.13 8.73
C ASN A 125 -4.62 4.80 8.45
N GLU A 126 -3.72 4.11 7.76
CA GLU A 126 -2.42 4.66 7.34
C GLU A 126 -2.58 5.87 6.41
N ILE A 127 -3.55 5.85 5.50
CA ILE A 127 -3.89 7.02 4.66
C ILE A 127 -4.40 8.16 5.55
N SER A 128 -5.38 7.87 6.42
CA SER A 128 -6.04 8.87 7.28
C SER A 128 -5.04 9.61 8.17
N GLU A 129 -4.07 8.90 8.73
CA GLU A 129 -3.02 9.50 9.55
C GLU A 129 -2.21 10.55 8.78
N ARG A 130 -1.93 10.30 7.49
CA ARG A 130 -1.16 11.23 6.63
C ARG A 130 -1.94 12.47 6.20
N PHE A 131 -3.28 12.42 6.27
CA PHE A 131 -4.16 13.53 5.90
C PHE A 131 -4.86 14.18 7.09
N LEU A 132 -4.37 13.93 8.31
CA LEU A 132 -4.95 14.46 9.56
C LEU A 132 -5.03 16.00 9.55
N ASP A 133 -4.04 16.68 8.96
CA ASP A 133 -3.98 18.14 8.88
C ASP A 133 -5.24 18.75 8.25
N GLY A 134 -5.85 18.08 7.27
CA GLY A 134 -7.07 18.57 6.63
C GLY A 134 -8.29 18.50 7.55
N PHE A 135 -8.38 17.46 8.38
CA PHE A 135 -9.45 17.33 9.38
C PHE A 135 -9.29 18.34 10.52
N VAL A 136 -8.06 18.49 11.03
CA VAL A 136 -7.75 19.50 12.06
C VAL A 136 -7.99 20.91 11.55
N ALA A 137 -7.62 21.20 10.29
CA ALA A 137 -7.89 22.50 9.68
C ALA A 137 -9.39 22.80 9.60
N HIS A 138 -10.21 21.81 9.25
CA HIS A 138 -11.67 21.97 9.19
C HIS A 138 -12.29 22.21 10.57
N ASP A 139 -11.86 21.45 11.57
CA ASP A 139 -12.28 21.65 12.96
C ASP A 139 -11.94 23.08 13.46
N ALA A 140 -10.79 23.59 13.04
CA ALA A 140 -10.36 24.97 13.30
C ALA A 140 -11.06 26.04 12.43
N GLY A 141 -12.06 25.68 11.61
CA GLY A 141 -12.78 26.61 10.74
C GLY A 141 -11.94 27.16 9.56
N LEU A 142 -10.83 26.51 9.22
CA LEU A 142 -10.00 26.90 8.08
C LEU A 142 -10.56 26.35 6.75
N PRO A 143 -10.28 27.01 5.62
CA PRO A 143 -10.68 26.52 4.31
C PRO A 143 -10.11 25.14 4.00
N THR A 144 -11.00 24.20 3.71
CA THR A 144 -10.67 22.82 3.36
C THR A 144 -11.58 22.32 2.23
N GLU A 145 -11.12 21.30 1.53
CA GLU A 145 -11.89 20.62 0.49
C GLU A 145 -12.05 19.14 0.86
N LEU A 146 -13.27 18.62 0.78
CA LEU A 146 -13.56 17.20 0.99
C LEU A 146 -13.63 16.51 -0.36
N LEU A 147 -12.77 15.51 -0.56
CA LEU A 147 -12.70 14.74 -1.80
C LEU A 147 -12.94 13.27 -1.51
N THR A 148 -13.65 12.60 -2.42
CA THR A 148 -13.82 11.15 -2.33
C THR A 148 -12.85 10.43 -3.25
N TYR A 149 -12.12 9.48 -2.67
CA TYR A 149 -11.23 8.57 -3.36
C TYR A 149 -11.71 7.13 -3.22
N VAL A 150 -11.30 6.31 -4.16
CA VAL A 150 -11.41 4.85 -4.07
C VAL A 150 -9.99 4.31 -4.01
N LEU A 151 -9.76 3.42 -3.05
CA LEU A 151 -8.51 2.69 -2.89
C LEU A 151 -8.67 1.24 -3.31
N GLY A 152 -7.60 0.68 -3.86
CA GLY A 152 -7.51 -0.75 -4.14
C GLY A 152 -6.09 -1.26 -3.97
N VAL A 153 -5.96 -2.42 -3.33
CA VAL A 153 -4.67 -3.09 -3.11
C VAL A 153 -4.39 -4.03 -4.28
N THR A 154 -3.27 -3.82 -4.94
CA THR A 154 -2.88 -4.50 -6.19
C THR A 154 -1.47 -5.08 -6.12
N CYS A 155 -1.22 -6.06 -6.99
CA CYS A 155 0.10 -6.57 -7.32
C CYS A 155 0.15 -6.88 -8.83
N GLU A 156 0.50 -5.87 -9.63
CA GLU A 156 0.61 -5.96 -11.10
C GLU A 156 1.72 -6.95 -11.51
N ARG A 157 1.43 -7.83 -12.49
CA ARG A 157 2.33 -8.92 -12.95
C ARG A 157 2.75 -8.88 -14.41
N ASP A 158 2.43 -7.79 -15.10
CA ASP A 158 2.74 -7.65 -16.51
C ASP A 158 4.27 -7.77 -16.76
N GLY A 159 4.67 -8.31 -17.91
CA GLY A 159 6.08 -8.50 -18.28
C GLY A 159 6.86 -7.19 -18.36
N ASP A 160 6.16 -6.08 -18.63
CA ASP A 160 6.76 -4.74 -18.63
C ASP A 160 6.99 -4.18 -17.22
N VAL A 161 6.39 -4.80 -16.19
CA VAL A 161 6.60 -4.44 -14.78
C VAL A 161 7.89 -5.09 -14.28
N ARG A 162 8.99 -4.34 -14.37
CA ARG A 162 10.33 -4.78 -13.93
C ARG A 162 10.40 -5.21 -12.46
N VAL A 163 9.50 -4.70 -11.62
CA VAL A 163 9.52 -4.88 -10.17
C VAL A 163 8.10 -5.12 -9.65
N GLN A 164 7.88 -6.32 -9.11
CA GLN A 164 6.63 -6.68 -8.45
C GLN A 164 6.64 -6.12 -7.03
N LYS A 165 5.66 -5.26 -6.74
CA LYS A 165 5.45 -4.61 -5.45
C LYS A 165 3.98 -4.65 -5.10
N LEU A 166 3.65 -4.65 -3.82
CA LEU A 166 2.31 -4.29 -3.36
C LEU A 166 2.08 -2.81 -3.66
N ARG A 167 0.94 -2.48 -4.25
CA ARG A 167 0.57 -1.10 -4.54
C ARG A 167 -0.84 -0.81 -4.05
N VAL A 168 -0.98 0.28 -3.30
CA VAL A 168 -2.28 0.87 -3.00
C VAL A 168 -2.50 1.96 -4.04
N MET A 169 -3.49 1.75 -4.90
CA MET A 169 -3.89 2.74 -5.90
C MET A 169 -5.01 3.59 -5.31
N LEU A 170 -4.76 4.89 -5.22
CA LEU A 170 -5.73 5.91 -4.84
C LEU A 170 -6.15 6.67 -6.09
N VAL A 171 -7.45 6.73 -6.35
CA VAL A 171 -8.04 7.38 -7.53
C VAL A 171 -9.27 8.16 -7.12
N ARG A 172 -9.49 9.37 -7.65
CA ARG A 172 -10.73 10.13 -7.38
C ARG A 172 -11.93 9.30 -7.85
N GLU A 173 -13.00 9.28 -7.04
CA GLU A 173 -14.22 8.51 -7.36
C GLU A 173 -14.80 8.93 -8.72
N SER A 174 -14.90 10.24 -8.96
CA SER A 174 -15.43 10.81 -10.22
C SER A 174 -14.66 10.31 -11.46
N MET A 175 -13.34 10.21 -11.37
CA MET A 175 -12.50 9.70 -12.45
C MET A 175 -12.78 8.22 -12.73
N LEU A 176 -12.92 7.37 -11.71
CA LEU A 176 -13.24 5.96 -11.92
C LEU A 176 -14.61 5.77 -12.55
N LEU A 177 -15.61 6.53 -12.12
CA LEU A 177 -16.95 6.49 -12.73
C LEU A 177 -16.91 6.93 -14.19
N ALA A 178 -16.15 7.97 -14.51
CA ALA A 178 -15.97 8.45 -15.87
C ALA A 178 -15.21 7.44 -16.77
N ILE A 179 -14.27 6.67 -16.21
CA ILE A 179 -13.65 5.55 -16.92
C ILE A 179 -14.68 4.43 -17.14
N ALA A 180 -15.48 4.09 -16.13
CA ALA A 180 -16.47 3.01 -16.21
C ALA A 180 -17.61 3.31 -17.20
N SER A 181 -17.97 4.58 -17.38
CA SER A 181 -18.97 5.02 -18.36
C SER A 181 -18.40 5.17 -19.77
N GLY A 182 -17.08 5.15 -19.93
CA GLY A 182 -16.40 5.43 -21.20
C GLY A 182 -16.31 6.92 -21.55
N ALA A 183 -16.68 7.82 -20.62
CA ALA A 183 -16.51 9.27 -20.80
C ALA A 183 -15.03 9.66 -20.92
N ILE A 184 -14.15 8.96 -20.21
CA ILE A 184 -12.69 9.09 -20.35
C ILE A 184 -12.18 7.95 -21.24
N GLN A 185 -11.58 8.31 -22.36
CA GLN A 185 -10.87 7.39 -23.25
C GLN A 185 -9.42 7.17 -22.77
N GLU A 186 -8.71 6.24 -23.41
CA GLU A 186 -7.31 5.95 -23.08
C GLU A 186 -6.43 7.19 -23.23
N PRO A 187 -5.80 7.67 -22.13
CA PRO A 187 -4.97 8.87 -22.16
C PRO A 187 -3.58 8.57 -22.74
N GLU A 188 -2.82 9.62 -23.00
CA GLU A 188 -1.38 9.52 -23.21
C GLU A 188 -0.66 9.07 -21.93
N TYR A 189 0.55 8.53 -22.10
CA TYR A 189 1.31 7.95 -21.00
C TYR A 189 2.58 8.75 -20.73
N GLU A 190 2.76 9.19 -19.47
CA GLU A 190 4.03 9.82 -19.03
C GLU A 190 5.24 8.90 -19.27
N ARG A 191 5.03 7.57 -19.21
CA ARG A 191 6.03 6.56 -19.59
C ARG A 191 5.36 5.39 -20.32
N PRO A 192 6.00 4.76 -21.32
CA PRO A 192 5.37 3.72 -22.13
C PRO A 192 4.74 2.56 -21.35
N TYR A 193 5.34 2.17 -20.23
CA TYR A 193 4.84 1.06 -19.39
C TYR A 193 3.66 1.46 -18.48
N HIS A 194 3.22 2.72 -18.46
CA HIS A 194 2.02 3.14 -17.72
C HIS A 194 0.72 2.60 -18.34
N HIS A 195 0.76 2.03 -19.54
CA HIS A 195 -0.38 1.33 -20.11
C HIS A 195 -0.85 0.15 -19.25
N VAL A 196 0.05 -0.50 -18.49
CA VAL A 196 -0.31 -1.54 -17.51
C VAL A 196 -1.17 -0.95 -16.40
N ARG A 197 -0.83 0.27 -15.93
CA ARG A 197 -1.61 0.99 -14.93
C ARG A 197 -2.98 1.37 -15.48
N TRP A 198 -3.07 1.79 -16.73
CA TRP A 198 -4.34 2.11 -17.36
C TRP A 198 -5.26 0.88 -17.47
N LYS A 199 -4.74 -0.28 -17.90
CA LYS A 199 -5.49 -1.55 -17.87
C LYS A 199 -6.01 -1.84 -16.46
N THR A 200 -5.16 -1.68 -15.44
CA THR A 200 -5.53 -1.86 -14.03
C THR A 200 -6.63 -0.89 -13.59
N LEU A 201 -6.56 0.39 -14.00
CA LEU A 201 -7.58 1.40 -13.71
C LEU A 201 -8.93 1.06 -14.36
N LYS A 202 -8.93 0.53 -15.60
CA LYS A 202 -10.16 0.04 -16.24
C LYS A 202 -10.79 -1.11 -15.45
N THR A 203 -9.97 -2.08 -15.01
CA THR A 203 -10.44 -3.16 -14.12
C THR A 203 -10.99 -2.61 -12.80
N MET A 204 -10.30 -1.64 -12.18
CA MET A 204 -10.74 -0.96 -10.97
C MET A 204 -12.11 -0.29 -11.15
N ALA A 205 -12.27 0.44 -12.25
CA ALA A 205 -13.50 1.14 -12.60
C ALA A 205 -14.67 0.18 -12.78
N SER A 206 -14.46 -0.96 -13.45
CA SER A 206 -15.47 -2.01 -13.60
C SER A 206 -15.86 -2.65 -12.27
N ILE A 207 -14.89 -3.01 -11.43
CA ILE A 207 -15.15 -3.57 -10.08
C ILE A 207 -15.94 -2.55 -9.25
N TYR A 208 -15.54 -1.28 -9.27
CA TYR A 208 -16.19 -0.24 -8.50
C TYR A 208 -17.63 0.02 -8.94
N LYS A 209 -17.88 0.05 -10.25
CA LYS A 209 -19.24 0.17 -10.80
C LYS A 209 -20.13 -0.98 -10.33
N GLN A 210 -19.63 -2.22 -10.42
CA GLN A 210 -20.37 -3.41 -9.96
C GLN A 210 -20.65 -3.37 -8.46
N GLN A 211 -19.69 -2.95 -7.64
CA GLN A 211 -19.86 -2.79 -6.19
C GLN A 211 -20.96 -1.76 -5.86
N ARG A 212 -21.03 -0.65 -6.61
CA ARG A 212 -22.06 0.38 -6.40
C ARG A 212 -23.46 -0.05 -6.83
N GLU A 213 -23.56 -0.86 -7.87
CA GLU A 213 -24.83 -1.38 -8.40
C GLU A 213 -25.35 -2.57 -7.59
N SER A 214 -24.45 -3.30 -6.92
CA SER A 214 -24.81 -4.45 -6.09
C SER A 214 -25.36 -3.99 -4.75
N SER A 215 -26.59 -4.39 -4.41
CA SER A 215 -27.16 -4.18 -3.07
C SER A 215 -26.51 -5.05 -1.98
N GLN A 216 -25.61 -5.97 -2.35
CA GLN A 216 -24.92 -6.82 -1.41
C GLN A 216 -23.78 -6.04 -0.74
N PRO A 217 -23.54 -6.27 0.57
CA PRO A 217 -22.40 -5.69 1.27
C PRO A 217 -21.14 -6.05 0.50
N ASP A 218 -20.45 -4.99 0.05
CA ASP A 218 -19.23 -4.95 -0.74
C ASP A 218 -18.35 -6.19 -0.54
N GLU A 219 -17.90 -6.88 -1.59
CA GLU A 219 -16.92 -7.99 -1.46
C GLU A 219 -15.57 -7.53 -0.85
N GLY A 220 -15.42 -6.25 -0.52
CA GLY A 220 -14.26 -5.69 0.17
C GLY A 220 -13.05 -5.63 -0.76
N ARG A 221 -13.27 -5.58 -2.09
CA ARG A 221 -12.16 -5.54 -3.06
C ARG A 221 -11.55 -4.14 -3.18
N LEU A 222 -12.40 -3.14 -3.11
CA LEU A 222 -12.06 -1.72 -3.12
C LEU A 222 -12.67 -1.07 -1.89
N MET A 223 -12.16 0.08 -1.49
CA MET A 223 -12.71 0.83 -0.35
C MET A 223 -12.85 2.30 -0.73
N ARG A 224 -13.98 2.90 -0.36
CA ARG A 224 -14.23 4.34 -0.51
C ARG A 224 -13.61 5.06 0.69
N ALA A 225 -12.88 6.13 0.42
CA ALA A 225 -12.19 6.95 1.41
C ALA A 225 -12.51 8.42 1.18
N GLU A 226 -12.92 9.11 2.24
CA GLU A 226 -13.15 10.55 2.21
C GLU A 226 -11.91 11.24 2.78
N ILE A 227 -11.21 12.00 1.94
CA ILE A 227 -9.97 12.69 2.31
C ILE A 227 -10.25 14.17 2.30
N ARG A 228 -9.92 14.83 3.40
CA ARG A 228 -10.01 16.28 3.50
C ARG A 228 -8.63 16.90 3.30
N LEU A 229 -8.55 17.89 2.42
CA LEU A 229 -7.32 18.61 2.12
C LEU A 229 -7.43 20.05 2.60
N ARG A 230 -6.37 20.57 3.24
CA ARG A 230 -6.27 21.98 3.59
C ARG A 230 -5.97 22.79 2.33
N LEU A 231 -6.77 23.82 2.08
CA LEU A 231 -6.49 24.75 0.99
C LEU A 231 -5.37 25.69 1.46
N SER A 232 -4.21 25.60 0.82
CA SER A 232 -3.17 26.60 1.02
C SER A 232 -3.71 27.94 0.53
N ARG A 233 -3.67 28.97 1.38
CA ARG A 233 -3.86 30.35 0.90
C ARG A 233 -2.67 30.66 0.01
N ASN A 234 -2.82 30.43 -1.29
CA ASN A 234 -1.83 30.89 -2.24
C ASN A 234 -1.82 32.43 -2.12
N LYS A 235 -0.78 32.98 -1.48
CA LYS A 235 -0.71 34.41 -1.19
C LYS A 235 -0.60 35.27 -2.46
N ASP A 236 -0.30 34.66 -3.61
CA ASP A 236 0.16 35.40 -4.80
C ASP A 236 -0.56 35.06 -6.12
N THR A 237 -1.71 34.37 -6.12
CA THR A 237 -2.41 34.10 -7.39
C THR A 237 -3.89 34.40 -7.35
N ASP A 238 -4.23 35.53 -7.96
CA ASP A 238 -5.48 35.86 -8.64
C ASP A 238 -5.71 34.94 -9.87
N CYS A 239 -5.42 33.64 -9.72
CA CYS A 239 -5.67 32.64 -10.74
C CYS A 239 -7.04 32.04 -10.45
N THR A 240 -8.07 32.65 -11.00
CA THR A 240 -9.38 32.02 -11.19
C THR A 240 -9.14 30.61 -11.75
N PRO A 241 -9.53 29.53 -11.05
CA PRO A 241 -9.36 28.19 -11.57
C PRO A 241 -10.10 28.11 -12.91
N MET A 242 -9.35 27.84 -13.97
CA MET A 242 -9.90 27.56 -15.30
C MET A 242 -10.70 26.28 -15.20
N ALA A 243 -11.99 26.46 -14.92
CA ALA A 243 -13.10 25.61 -15.30
C ALA A 243 -12.87 24.08 -15.17
N GLU A 244 -13.27 23.54 -14.01
CA GLU A 244 -13.63 22.14 -13.78
C GLU A 244 -15.12 21.76 -14.11
N PRO A 245 -15.96 22.52 -14.88
CA PRO A 245 -17.39 22.25 -14.99
C PRO A 245 -17.72 21.06 -15.89
N GLN A 246 -16.82 20.60 -16.77
CA GLN A 246 -17.13 19.51 -17.69
C GLN A 246 -17.12 18.13 -17.03
N LEU A 247 -16.31 17.92 -15.97
CA LEU A 247 -16.29 16.63 -15.27
C LEU A 247 -17.47 16.51 -14.29
N ASN A 248 -17.85 17.60 -13.62
CA ASN A 248 -18.94 17.58 -12.64
C ASN A 248 -20.31 17.44 -13.32
N ALA A 249 -20.51 18.01 -14.51
CA ALA A 249 -21.77 17.88 -15.25
C ALA A 249 -22.09 16.42 -15.65
N ALA A 250 -21.08 15.65 -16.09
CA ALA A 250 -21.26 14.24 -16.45
C ALA A 250 -21.48 13.33 -15.23
N VAL A 251 -21.02 13.74 -14.04
CA VAL A 251 -21.20 12.98 -12.79
C VAL A 251 -22.59 13.21 -12.19
N ASP A 252 -23.18 14.40 -12.35
CA ASP A 252 -24.53 14.68 -11.84
C ASP A 252 -25.63 13.88 -12.58
N GLU A 253 -25.44 13.52 -13.85
CA GLU A 253 -26.35 12.60 -14.57
C GLU A 253 -26.29 11.15 -14.07
N LEU A 254 -25.24 10.78 -13.33
CA LEU A 254 -25.03 9.42 -12.81
C LEU A 254 -25.42 9.25 -11.33
N LYS A 255 -25.99 10.28 -10.69
CA LYS A 255 -26.53 10.12 -9.33
C LYS A 255 -27.75 9.19 -9.38
N PRO A 256 -27.75 8.07 -8.64
CA PRO A 256 -28.95 7.25 -8.52
C PRO A 256 -30.08 8.08 -7.91
N ALA A 257 -31.30 7.92 -8.42
CA ALA A 257 -32.48 8.59 -7.90
C ALA A 257 -32.58 8.35 -6.38
N PRO A 258 -32.95 9.37 -5.57
CA PRO A 258 -33.08 9.20 -4.14
C PRO A 258 -34.03 8.03 -3.85
N LEU A 259 -33.54 7.06 -3.07
CA LEU A 259 -34.34 5.94 -2.58
C LEU A 259 -35.60 6.52 -1.93
N ALA A 260 -36.76 6.20 -2.49
CA ALA A 260 -38.05 6.60 -1.95
C ALA A 260 -38.11 6.14 -0.49
N SER A 261 -38.25 7.09 0.43
CA SER A 261 -38.49 6.80 1.83
C SER A 261 -39.81 6.02 1.92
N GLU A 262 -39.75 4.76 2.36
CA GLU A 262 -40.93 4.00 2.73
C GLU A 262 -41.64 4.73 3.89
N THR A 263 -42.81 5.29 3.58
CA THR A 263 -43.78 5.83 4.54
C THR A 263 -44.73 4.75 5.02
#